data_AF-A0A950KQH1-F1
#
_entry.id   AF-A0A950KQH1-F1
#
_cell.length_a   1.000
_cell.length_b   1.000
_cell.length_c   1.000
_cell.angle_alpha   90.00
_cell.angle_beta   90.00
_cell.angle_gamma   90.00
#
_symmetry.space_group_name_H-M   'P 1'
#
loop_
_entity.id
_entity.type
_entity.pdbx_description
1 polymer ?
#
loop_
_entity_poly.entity_id
_entity_poly.type
_entity_poly.pdbx_seq_one_letter_code
_entity_poly.pdbx_strand_id
1 'polypeptide(L)'
;MAQAWPDAKLYASPGLAHRRRDLTFARELSDAPDPAWSTDIDQVIFHGSFFMEEVVFFHLASRSVIVTDLVQRFNRATLHGWRGALMRLGGLVGPDGSIPRDWRLSFWNRRAVRAALRKVLSWNSQQMIIAYGDWVRENGCAALAHSFR
;
A
#
# COMPACT_ATOMS: atom_id res chain seq x y z
N MET A 1 6.36 9.48 19.24
CA MET A 1 6.10 10.46 18.16
C MET A 1 5.69 11.81 18.73
N ALA A 2 4.58 11.92 19.48
CA ALA A 2 4.12 13.20 20.01
C ALA A 2 5.16 13.97 20.86
N GLN A 3 6.04 13.25 21.57
CA GLN A 3 7.07 13.88 22.41
C GLN A 3 8.28 14.43 21.61
N ALA A 4 8.51 13.93 20.40
CA ALA A 4 9.63 14.34 19.55
C ALA A 4 9.20 15.26 18.40
N TRP A 5 7.93 15.18 17.97
CA TRP A 5 7.33 16.08 16.99
C TRP A 5 5.92 16.46 17.45
N PRO A 6 5.80 17.46 18.34
CA PRO A 6 4.52 17.85 18.95
C PRO A 6 3.50 18.33 17.91
N ASP A 7 3.96 18.98 16.85
CA ASP A 7 3.12 19.56 15.80
C ASP A 7 2.77 18.59 14.67
N ALA A 8 3.27 17.35 14.73
CA ALA A 8 3.01 16.35 13.69
C ALA A 8 1.54 15.90 13.74
N LYS A 9 0.85 16.04 12.61
CA LYS A 9 -0.53 15.57 12.45
C LYS A 9 -0.53 14.10 12.02
N LEU A 10 -1.23 13.26 12.77
CA LEU A 10 -1.46 11.87 12.40
C LEU A 10 -2.73 11.75 11.57
N TYR A 11 -2.64 11.05 10.44
CA TYR A 11 -3.78 10.72 9.60
C TYR A 11 -4.04 9.21 9.66
N ALA A 12 -5.29 8.84 9.87
CA ALA A 12 -5.73 7.45 9.98
C ALA A 12 -6.18 6.93 8.61
N SER A 13 -5.87 5.68 8.29
CA SER A 13 -6.66 4.95 7.29
C SER A 13 -8.07 4.65 7.83
N PRO A 14 -9.05 4.37 6.96
CA PRO A 14 -10.41 4.08 7.39
C PRO A 14 -10.51 3.06 8.54
N GLY A 15 -11.20 3.46 9.62
CA GLY A 15 -11.44 2.63 10.80
C GLY A 15 -10.23 2.41 11.71
N LEU A 16 -9.03 2.92 11.37
CA LEU A 16 -7.85 2.79 12.24
C LEU A 16 -8.02 3.57 13.54
N ALA A 17 -8.64 4.74 13.49
CA ALA A 17 -8.91 5.56 14.68
C ALA A 17 -9.76 4.81 15.73
N HIS A 18 -10.66 3.93 15.29
CA HIS A 18 -11.45 3.10 16.21
C HIS A 18 -10.62 1.98 16.87
N ARG A 19 -9.66 1.41 16.13
CA ARG A 19 -8.79 0.31 16.58
C ARG A 19 -7.63 0.80 17.46
N ARG A 20 -7.15 2.02 17.25
CA ARG A 20 -5.99 2.62 17.95
C ARG A 20 -6.40 3.85 18.74
N ARG A 21 -7.20 3.63 19.79
CA ARG A 21 -7.66 4.70 20.72
C ARG A 21 -6.54 5.28 21.57
N ASP A 22 -5.38 4.63 21.57
CA ASP A 22 -4.14 5.12 22.19
C ASP A 22 -3.45 6.23 21.38
N LEU A 23 -3.92 6.51 20.16
CA LEU A 23 -3.37 7.55 19.29
C LEU A 23 -4.41 8.65 19.00
N THR A 24 -3.95 9.90 18.95
CA THR A 24 -4.76 11.04 18.54
C THR A 24 -4.58 11.31 17.05
N PHE A 25 -5.62 11.06 16.25
CA PHE A 25 -5.62 11.35 14.83
C PHE A 25 -6.25 12.71 14.54
N ALA A 26 -5.62 13.49 13.67
CA ALA A 26 -6.14 14.77 13.20
C ALA A 26 -7.31 14.58 12.23
N ARG A 27 -7.23 13.54 11.37
CA ARG A 27 -8.25 13.23 10.36
C ARG A 27 -8.13 11.78 9.89
N GLU A 28 -9.25 11.24 9.41
CA GLU A 28 -9.30 9.98 8.68
C GLU A 28 -9.20 10.26 7.17
N LEU A 29 -8.37 9.50 6.47
CA LEU A 29 -8.12 9.63 5.04
C LEU A 29 -9.34 9.15 4.22
N SER A 30 -9.56 9.79 3.07
CA SER A 30 -10.63 9.48 2.13
C SER A 30 -10.09 9.10 0.74
N ASP A 31 -10.96 8.79 -0.22
CA ASP A 31 -10.53 8.57 -1.61
C ASP A 31 -9.93 9.81 -2.29
N ALA A 32 -10.21 11.00 -1.77
CA ALA A 32 -9.61 12.25 -2.23
C ALA A 32 -8.39 12.63 -1.36
N PRO A 33 -7.34 13.19 -1.96
CA PRO A 33 -6.20 13.69 -1.20
C PRO A 33 -6.60 14.87 -0.31
N ASP A 34 -5.95 14.98 0.85
CA ASP A 34 -6.19 16.09 1.76
C ASP A 34 -5.69 17.40 1.13
N PRO A 35 -6.42 18.52 1.26
CA PRO A 35 -5.98 19.82 0.77
C PRO A 35 -4.55 20.20 1.21
N ALA A 36 -4.09 19.71 2.36
CA ALA A 36 -2.74 19.97 2.86
C ALA A 36 -1.61 19.44 1.96
N TRP A 37 -1.86 18.46 1.09
CA TRP A 37 -0.86 17.90 0.16
C TRP A 37 -1.41 17.56 -1.23
N SER A 38 -2.66 17.90 -1.53
CA SER A 38 -3.34 17.54 -2.78
C SER A 38 -2.63 18.04 -4.06
N THR A 39 -1.74 19.03 -3.95
CA THR A 39 -0.89 19.51 -5.04
C THR A 39 0.26 18.57 -5.38
N ASP A 40 0.70 17.76 -4.41
CA ASP A 40 1.94 16.97 -4.48
C ASP A 40 1.67 15.47 -4.47
N ILE A 41 0.60 15.05 -3.81
CA ILE A 41 0.24 13.65 -3.60
C ILE A 41 -1.23 13.41 -3.93
N ASP A 42 -1.50 12.49 -4.87
CA ASP A 42 -2.81 11.89 -5.08
C ASP A 42 -2.91 10.58 -4.25
N GLN A 43 -4.12 10.08 -4.03
CA GLN A 43 -4.34 8.87 -3.26
C GLN A 43 -5.57 8.08 -3.72
N VAL A 44 -5.63 6.82 -3.37
CA VAL A 44 -6.83 6.00 -3.53
C VAL A 44 -6.89 4.95 -2.44
N ILE A 45 -8.09 4.59 -2.00
CA ILE A 45 -8.27 3.56 -1.00
C ILE A 45 -8.62 2.23 -1.68
N PHE A 46 -7.88 1.17 -1.35
CA PHE A 46 -8.24 -0.19 -1.71
C PHE A 46 -9.31 -0.72 -0.75
N HIS A 47 -10.54 -0.30 -1.03
CA HIS A 47 -11.73 -0.78 -0.33
C HIS A 47 -12.10 -2.23 -0.67
N GLY A 48 -12.96 -2.81 0.16
CA GLY A 48 -13.67 -4.05 -0.17
C GLY A 48 -13.04 -5.32 0.39
N SER A 49 -12.05 -5.18 1.25
CA SER A 49 -11.53 -6.26 2.10
C SER A 49 -12.22 -6.22 3.45
N PHE A 50 -12.74 -7.35 3.92
CA PHE A 50 -13.31 -7.43 5.28
C PHE A 50 -12.23 -7.40 6.38
N PHE A 51 -10.96 -7.53 6.01
CA PHE A 51 -9.84 -7.61 6.94
C PHE A 51 -9.16 -6.25 7.16
N MET A 52 -8.81 -5.56 6.08
CA MET A 52 -8.07 -4.30 6.14
C MET A 52 -8.22 -3.53 4.84
N GLU A 53 -8.36 -2.21 4.94
CA GLU A 53 -8.26 -1.28 3.81
C GLU A 53 -6.92 -0.55 3.87
N GLU A 54 -6.34 -0.27 2.70
CA GLU A 54 -5.09 0.46 2.58
C GLU A 54 -5.27 1.68 1.70
N VAL A 55 -4.63 2.78 2.10
CA VAL A 55 -4.52 3.99 1.29
C VAL A 55 -3.22 3.91 0.53
N VAL A 56 -3.31 3.89 -0.80
CA VAL A 56 -2.16 3.95 -1.70
C VAL A 56 -1.96 5.40 -2.13
N PHE A 57 -0.73 5.88 -2.06
CA PHE A 57 -0.38 7.25 -2.41
C PHE A 57 0.39 7.30 -3.73
N PHE A 58 0.30 8.42 -4.43
CA PHE A 58 1.09 8.71 -5.61
C PHE A 58 1.69 10.10 -5.51
N HIS A 59 3.02 10.17 -5.47
CA HIS A 59 3.74 11.42 -5.49
C HIS A 59 3.93 11.87 -6.94
N LEU A 60 3.35 13.03 -7.28
CA LEU A 60 3.24 13.50 -8.66
C LEU A 60 4.60 13.81 -9.27
N ALA A 61 5.45 14.54 -8.55
CA ALA A 61 6.72 15.04 -9.08
C ALA A 61 7.70 13.92 -9.43
N SER A 62 7.82 12.89 -8.58
CA SER A 62 8.73 11.75 -8.83
C SER A 62 8.06 10.59 -9.58
N ARG A 63 6.74 10.66 -9.80
CA ARG A 63 5.92 9.57 -10.35
C ARG A 63 6.09 8.26 -9.59
N SER A 64 6.12 8.35 -8.25
CA SER A 64 6.30 7.19 -7.38
C SER A 64 4.96 6.81 -6.77
N VAL A 65 4.54 5.55 -6.95
CA VAL A 65 3.46 4.98 -6.17
C VAL A 65 4.03 4.44 -4.85
N ILE A 66 3.34 4.69 -3.75
CA ILE A 66 3.71 4.24 -2.41
C ILE A 66 2.65 3.24 -1.96
N VAL A 67 3.08 2.02 -1.72
CA VAL A 67 2.26 0.89 -1.30
C VAL A 67 2.85 0.33 -0.02
N THR A 68 2.03 -0.01 0.98
CA THR A 68 2.52 -0.54 2.25
C THR A 68 2.34 -2.06 2.30
N ASP A 69 1.20 -2.52 2.76
CA ASP A 69 0.94 -3.92 3.06
C ASP A 69 0.45 -4.68 1.80
N LEU A 70 -0.01 -3.95 0.78
CA LEU A 70 -0.73 -4.49 -0.38
C LEU A 70 0.17 -5.20 -1.34
N VAL A 71 1.41 -4.77 -1.43
CA VAL A 71 2.42 -5.47 -2.21
C VAL A 71 3.61 -5.72 -1.31
N GLN A 72 3.99 -6.99 -1.19
CA GLN A 72 5.18 -7.38 -0.45
C GLN A 72 6.18 -8.01 -1.44
N ARG A 73 7.43 -7.53 -1.40
CA ARG A 73 8.52 -7.92 -2.31
C ARG A 73 9.76 -8.29 -1.52
N PHE A 74 9.68 -9.34 -0.72
CA PHE A 74 10.81 -9.76 0.10
C PHE A 74 11.97 -10.29 -0.74
N ASN A 75 13.19 -9.94 -0.33
CA ASN A 75 14.40 -10.43 -0.95
C ASN A 75 14.60 -11.92 -0.63
N ARG A 76 14.96 -12.73 -1.63
CA ARG A 76 15.22 -14.17 -1.45
C ARG A 76 16.36 -14.45 -0.49
N ALA A 77 17.36 -13.57 -0.46
CA ALA A 77 18.58 -13.73 0.32
C ALA A 77 18.37 -13.47 1.82
N THR A 78 17.31 -12.74 2.20
CA THR A 78 17.04 -12.39 3.61
C THR A 78 16.10 -13.37 4.31
N LEU A 79 15.58 -14.37 3.60
CA LEU A 79 14.59 -15.32 4.13
C LEU A 79 15.15 -16.73 4.27
N HIS A 80 15.16 -17.24 5.51
CA HIS A 80 15.64 -18.58 5.86
C HIS A 80 14.56 -19.44 6.51
N GLY A 81 14.76 -20.76 6.46
CA GLY A 81 13.91 -21.76 7.12
C GLY A 81 12.50 -21.88 6.54
N TRP A 82 11.61 -22.52 7.31
CA TRP A 82 10.25 -22.85 6.89
C TRP A 82 9.39 -21.62 6.60
N ARG A 83 9.62 -20.50 7.31
CA ARG A 83 8.93 -19.21 7.05
C ARG A 83 9.28 -18.67 5.67
N GLY A 84 10.56 -18.69 5.30
CA GLY A 84 11.00 -18.31 3.97
C GLY A 84 10.40 -19.19 2.87
N ALA A 85 10.26 -20.50 3.12
CA ALA A 85 9.58 -21.40 2.20
C ALA A 85 8.09 -21.06 2.04
N LEU A 86 7.39 -20.76 3.14
CA LEU A 86 5.97 -20.35 3.10
C LEU A 86 5.77 -19.03 2.34
N MET A 87 6.62 -18.03 2.58
CA MET A 87 6.56 -16.75 1.85
C MET A 87 6.82 -16.91 0.35
N ARG A 88 7.77 -17.79 -0.02
CA ARG A 88 8.04 -18.14 -1.43
C ARG A 88 6.83 -18.82 -2.06
N LEU A 89 6.22 -19.80 -1.38
CA LEU A 89 4.98 -20.44 -1.84
C LEU A 89 3.83 -19.44 -1.96
N GLY A 90 3.81 -18.41 -1.10
CA GLY A 90 2.84 -17.31 -1.15
C GLY A 90 2.99 -16.36 -2.33
N GLY A 91 4.13 -16.37 -3.05
CA GLY A 91 4.43 -15.42 -4.12
C GLY A 91 5.07 -14.11 -3.66
N LEU A 92 5.37 -13.97 -2.37
CA LEU A 92 5.81 -12.71 -1.74
C LEU A 92 7.32 -12.44 -1.90
N VAL A 93 8.03 -13.31 -2.61
CA VAL A 93 9.50 -13.34 -2.64
C VAL A 93 10.03 -13.34 -4.07
N GLY A 94 10.85 -12.35 -4.39
CA GLY A 94 11.44 -12.18 -5.72
C GLY A 94 11.07 -10.83 -6.37
N PRO A 95 11.50 -10.63 -7.63
CA PRO A 95 11.38 -9.34 -8.32
C PRO A 95 9.93 -8.96 -8.60
N ASP A 96 8.99 -9.90 -8.60
CA ASP A 96 7.61 -9.59 -8.92
C ASP A 96 6.80 -9.24 -7.65
N GLY A 97 7.06 -9.96 -6.55
CA GLY A 97 6.23 -9.93 -5.34
C GLY A 97 4.74 -10.11 -5.61
N SER A 98 3.95 -10.06 -4.56
CA SER A 98 2.51 -10.16 -4.73
C SER A 98 1.75 -9.57 -3.55
N ILE A 99 0.44 -9.47 -3.72
CA ILE A 99 -0.47 -9.32 -2.59
C ILE A 99 -0.44 -10.62 -1.76
N PRO A 100 -0.35 -10.55 -0.42
CA PRO A 100 -0.53 -11.69 0.47
C PRO A 100 -1.82 -12.47 0.14
N ARG A 101 -1.73 -13.80 0.09
CA ARG A 101 -2.85 -14.66 -0.37
C ARG A 101 -4.09 -14.54 0.51
N ASP A 102 -3.89 -14.48 1.82
CA ASP A 102 -4.91 -14.20 2.83
C ASP A 102 -5.64 -12.88 2.53
N TRP A 103 -4.91 -11.83 2.15
CA TRP A 103 -5.53 -10.56 1.80
C TRP A 103 -6.22 -10.60 0.41
N ARG A 104 -5.68 -11.34 -0.56
CA ARG A 104 -6.39 -11.58 -1.84
C ARG A 104 -7.73 -12.27 -1.64
N LEU A 105 -7.83 -13.16 -0.65
CA LEU A 105 -9.06 -13.88 -0.31
C LEU A 105 -10.04 -13.01 0.47
N SER A 106 -9.58 -11.96 1.17
CA SER A 106 -10.47 -11.08 1.93
C SER A 106 -11.22 -10.05 1.10
N PHE A 107 -10.82 -9.82 -0.15
CA PHE A 107 -11.51 -8.94 -1.09
C PHE A 107 -12.85 -9.50 -1.56
N TRP A 108 -13.92 -9.18 -0.84
CA TRP A 108 -15.30 -9.52 -1.21
C TRP A 108 -15.83 -8.59 -2.31
N ASN A 109 -15.60 -7.27 -2.18
CA ASN A 109 -16.03 -6.30 -3.18
C ASN A 109 -15.00 -6.13 -4.30
N ARG A 110 -14.96 -7.09 -5.22
CA ARG A 110 -14.07 -7.08 -6.38
C ARG A 110 -14.29 -5.89 -7.32
N ARG A 111 -15.44 -5.20 -7.26
CA ARG A 111 -15.70 -3.99 -8.06
C ARG A 111 -14.92 -2.80 -7.52
N ALA A 112 -14.91 -2.61 -6.20
CA ALA A 112 -14.16 -1.54 -5.54
C ALA A 112 -12.65 -1.71 -5.78
N VAL A 113 -12.12 -2.92 -5.57
CA VAL A 113 -10.70 -3.23 -5.83
C VAL A 113 -10.30 -2.95 -7.28
N ARG A 114 -11.15 -3.33 -8.26
CA ARG A 114 -10.88 -3.04 -9.68
C ARG A 114 -10.95 -1.54 -10.01
N ALA A 115 -11.78 -0.76 -9.30
CA ALA A 115 -11.83 0.68 -9.48
C ALA A 115 -10.56 1.34 -8.93
N ALA A 116 -10.13 0.97 -7.73
CA ALA A 116 -8.87 1.43 -7.14
C ALA A 116 -7.67 1.06 -8.02
N LEU A 117 -7.57 -0.20 -8.44
CA LEU A 117 -6.51 -0.67 -9.33
C LEU A 117 -6.47 0.12 -10.65
N ARG A 118 -7.61 0.41 -11.27
CA ARG A 118 -7.66 1.25 -12.48
C ARG A 118 -7.12 2.65 -12.22
N LYS A 119 -7.46 3.27 -11.08
CA LYS A 119 -6.90 4.58 -10.71
C LYS A 119 -5.39 4.50 -10.54
N VAL A 120 -4.87 3.52 -9.80
CA VAL A 120 -3.43 3.40 -9.59
C VAL A 120 -2.66 3.16 -10.89
N LEU A 121 -3.18 2.30 -11.77
CA LEU A 121 -2.56 2.05 -13.07
C LEU A 121 -2.61 3.29 -13.97
N SER A 122 -3.64 4.14 -13.84
CA SER A 122 -3.75 5.39 -14.62
C SER A 122 -2.68 6.42 -14.26
N TRP A 123 -2.13 6.38 -13.04
CA TRP A 123 -1.01 7.25 -12.65
C TRP A 123 0.28 6.96 -13.43
N ASN A 124 0.39 5.76 -14.03
CA ASN A 124 1.54 5.35 -14.83
C ASN A 124 2.87 5.63 -14.09
N SER A 125 2.99 5.08 -12.88
CA SER A 125 4.14 5.30 -12.01
C SER A 125 5.44 4.75 -12.61
N GLN A 126 6.53 5.49 -12.42
CA GLN A 126 7.88 5.06 -12.76
C GLN A 126 8.47 4.20 -11.65
N GLN A 127 8.15 4.53 -10.40
CA GLN A 127 8.67 3.86 -9.21
C GLN A 127 7.53 3.27 -8.38
N MET A 128 7.80 2.18 -7.68
CA MET A 128 6.91 1.63 -6.64
C MET A 128 7.69 1.47 -5.34
N ILE A 129 7.42 2.36 -4.39
CA ILE A 129 7.95 2.33 -3.02
C ILE A 129 7.11 1.35 -2.21
N ILE A 130 7.78 0.44 -1.50
CA ILE A 130 7.14 -0.64 -0.75
C ILE A 130 7.66 -0.64 0.68
N ALA A 131 6.78 -0.85 1.66
CA ALA A 131 7.17 -0.95 3.07
C ALA A 131 7.92 -2.25 3.40
N TYR A 132 7.59 -3.35 2.70
CA TYR A 132 8.14 -4.69 2.93
C TYR A 132 8.94 -5.23 1.75
N GLY A 133 10.27 -5.09 1.86
CA GLY A 133 11.24 -5.64 0.92
C GLY A 133 11.81 -4.62 -0.04
N ASP A 134 12.16 -5.06 -1.24
CA ASP A 134 12.82 -4.20 -2.22
C ASP A 134 11.79 -3.33 -2.95
N TRP A 135 12.07 -2.03 -3.06
CA TRP A 135 11.30 -1.13 -3.92
C TRP A 135 11.64 -1.30 -5.41
N VAL A 136 10.76 -0.81 -6.30
CA VAL A 136 10.95 -0.82 -7.75
C VAL A 136 11.38 0.56 -8.21
N ARG A 137 12.54 0.63 -8.87
CA ARG A 137 13.13 1.90 -9.34
C ARG A 137 12.62 2.33 -10.72
N GLU A 138 12.16 1.38 -11.54
CA GLU A 138 11.73 1.61 -12.92
C GLU A 138 10.54 0.71 -13.26
N ASN A 139 9.66 1.16 -14.16
CA ASN A 139 8.47 0.42 -14.57
C ASN A 139 7.51 0.07 -13.41
N GLY A 140 7.38 0.98 -12.43
CA GLY A 140 6.52 0.82 -11.25
C GLY A 140 5.08 0.40 -11.58
N CYS A 141 4.47 0.98 -12.62
CA CYS A 141 3.11 0.61 -13.06
C CYS A 141 3.02 -0.86 -13.52
N ALA A 142 4.01 -1.35 -14.26
CA ALA A 142 4.04 -2.72 -14.74
C ALA A 142 4.26 -3.71 -13.59
N ALA A 143 5.17 -3.38 -12.67
CA ALA A 143 5.41 -4.18 -11.47
C ALA A 143 4.16 -4.26 -10.59
N LEU A 144 3.48 -3.12 -10.37
CA LEU A 144 2.21 -3.09 -9.66
C LEU A 144 1.16 -3.94 -10.37
N ALA A 145 0.96 -3.78 -11.68
CA ALA A 145 0.00 -4.60 -12.44
C ALA A 145 0.27 -6.10 -12.30
N HIS A 146 1.54 -6.50 -12.25
CA HIS A 146 1.93 -7.89 -12.04
C HIS A 146 1.54 -8.40 -10.65
N SER A 147 1.73 -7.61 -9.59
CA SER A 147 1.41 -8.02 -8.21
C SER A 147 -0.08 -8.36 -7.97
N PHE A 148 -0.97 -7.89 -8.86
CA PHE A 148 -2.42 -8.14 -8.83
C PHE A 148 -2.89 -9.32 -9.70
N ARG A 149 -1.99 -9.97 -10.47
CA ARG A 149 -2.31 -11.13 -11.31
C ARG A 149 -2.61 -12.37 -10.49
#